data_AF-A0A815W8Z6-F1
#
_entry.id   AF-A0A815W8Z6-F1
#
_cell.length_a   1.000
_cell.length_b   1.000
_cell.length_c   1.000
_cell.angle_alpha   90.00
_cell.angle_beta   90.00
_cell.angle_gamma   90.00
#
_symmetry.space_group_name_H-M   'P 1'
#
loop_
_entity.id
_entity.type
_entity.pdbx_description
1 polymer ?
#
loop_
_entity_poly.entity_id
_entity_poly.type
_entity_poly.pdbx_seq_one_letter_code
_entity_poly.pdbx_strand_id
1 'polypeptide(L)'
;FLFSLTKLLLTPEQEVIVCHNLENRETMKINAYAGTGKTTTLIAYAAKRMDESFLYIAYNKAIQTYAEKVFPPNVKCQTIHSLAYAKIGRQYDGCLGNLRLKSIVDIVNDRPLIGEKGRSINSLYIRARFVYNTLNNFIASADFEITDEHVDNSSSNQLSNELALTLQEKQNLAADARHVWSIMKNIRDKRVLMTHDGYLKLYQLSKPQIQLYDCLFVDEAQDLTPAVTDIVNSQRVS
;
A
#
# COMPACT_ATOMS: atom_id res chain seq x y z
N PHE A 1 16.37 -15.42 -28.26
CA PHE A 1 16.01 -14.17 -28.93
C PHE A 1 16.66 -13.02 -28.18
N LEU A 2 17.85 -12.61 -28.61
CA LEU A 2 18.52 -11.41 -28.12
C LEU A 2 17.74 -10.20 -28.66
N PHE A 3 17.06 -9.47 -27.77
CA PHE A 3 16.66 -8.11 -28.08
C PHE A 3 17.96 -7.33 -28.28
N SER A 4 18.27 -6.97 -29.53
CA SER A 4 19.40 -6.10 -29.81
C SER A 4 19.08 -4.75 -29.20
N LEU A 5 19.69 -4.42 -28.05
CA LEU A 5 19.60 -3.13 -27.35
C LEU A 5 20.07 -1.94 -28.22
N THR A 6 20.48 -2.19 -29.47
CA THR A 6 21.15 -1.26 -30.38
C THR A 6 20.22 -0.27 -31.12
N LYS A 7 19.05 0.10 -30.59
CA LYS A 7 18.36 1.37 -30.93
C LYS A 7 17.01 1.48 -30.19
N LEU A 8 17.04 1.54 -28.87
CA LEU A 8 16.02 2.35 -28.21
C LEU A 8 16.31 3.80 -28.61
N LEU A 9 15.48 4.37 -29.49
CA LEU A 9 15.54 5.78 -29.85
C LEU A 9 15.02 6.58 -28.65
N LEU A 10 15.95 7.02 -27.82
CA LEU A 10 15.66 7.86 -26.67
C LEU A 10 15.50 9.31 -27.11
N THR A 11 14.62 10.05 -26.45
CA THR A 11 14.60 11.51 -26.60
C THR A 11 15.80 12.11 -25.85
N PRO A 12 16.23 13.34 -26.19
CA PRO A 12 17.31 14.02 -25.46
C PRO A 12 17.07 14.06 -23.95
N GLU A 13 15.83 14.25 -23.51
CA GLU A 13 15.45 14.24 -22.09
C GLU A 13 15.64 12.86 -21.45
N GLN A 14 15.28 11.79 -22.17
CA GLN A 14 15.50 10.42 -21.71
C GLN A 14 16.99 10.08 -21.66
N GLU A 15 17.79 10.57 -22.61
CA GLU A 15 19.24 10.38 -22.59
C GLU A 15 19.89 11.05 -21.37
N VAL A 16 19.46 12.26 -21.00
CA VAL A 16 19.92 12.95 -19.79
C VAL A 16 19.65 12.08 -18.55
N ILE A 17 18.43 11.54 -18.43
CA ILE A 17 18.06 10.66 -17.32
C ILE A 17 18.92 9.38 -17.31
N VAL A 18 19.07 8.73 -18.47
CA VAL A 18 19.83 7.47 -18.60
C VAL A 18 21.31 7.68 -18.28
N CYS A 19 21.87 8.84 -18.63
CA CYS A 19 23.26 9.17 -18.35
C CYS A 19 23.51 9.69 -16.93
N HIS A 20 22.46 10.03 -16.18
CA HIS A 20 22.59 10.50 -14.80
C HIS A 20 22.99 9.35 -13.87
N ASN A 21 24.15 9.47 -13.21
CA ASN A 21 24.56 8.54 -12.17
C ASN A 21 23.96 8.99 -10.85
N LEU A 22 23.10 8.16 -10.27
CA LEU A 22 22.52 8.44 -8.97
C LEU A 22 23.60 8.37 -7.90
N GLU A 23 23.73 9.42 -7.11
CA GLU A 23 24.55 9.38 -5.90
C GLU A 23 23.85 8.63 -4.77
N ASN A 24 24.61 8.18 -3.77
CA ASN A 24 24.05 7.52 -2.59
C ASN A 24 22.98 8.41 -1.93
N ARG A 25 21.76 7.85 -1.78
CA ARG A 25 20.55 8.52 -1.24
C ARG A 25 19.87 9.50 -2.20
N GLU A 26 20.31 9.62 -3.43
CA GLU A 26 19.62 10.44 -4.42
C GLU A 26 18.32 9.76 -4.85
N THR A 27 17.22 10.51 -4.82
CA THR A 27 15.95 10.08 -5.39
C THR A 27 15.69 10.89 -6.66
N MET A 28 15.72 10.23 -7.82
CA MET A 28 15.37 10.86 -9.08
C MET A 28 13.88 10.64 -9.38
N LYS A 29 13.12 11.73 -9.36
CA LYS A 29 11.71 11.73 -9.76
C LYS A 29 11.60 12.04 -11.25
N ILE A 30 11.15 11.07 -12.04
CA ILE A 30 10.90 11.22 -13.47
C ILE A 30 9.44 11.63 -13.67
N ASN A 31 9.19 12.92 -13.88
CA ASN A 31 7.86 13.40 -14.27
C ASN A 31 7.69 13.23 -15.78
N ALA A 32 6.84 12.29 -16.19
CA ALA A 32 6.56 12.08 -17.60
C ALA A 32 5.05 11.83 -17.80
N TYR A 33 4.47 12.41 -18.84
CA TYR A 33 3.04 12.23 -19.15
C TYR A 33 2.72 10.77 -19.53
N ALA A 34 1.45 10.37 -19.48
CA ALA A 34 1.06 9.02 -19.91
C ALA A 34 1.55 8.77 -21.36
N GLY A 35 2.15 7.60 -21.60
CA GLY A 35 2.66 7.23 -22.93
C GLY A 35 4.04 7.79 -23.31
N THR A 36 4.73 8.53 -22.43
CA THR A 36 6.05 9.17 -22.73
C THR A 36 7.26 8.26 -22.46
N GLY A 37 7.06 6.95 -22.27
CA GLY A 37 8.17 5.99 -22.19
C GLY A 37 8.93 5.98 -20.87
N LYS A 38 8.27 6.18 -19.71
CA LYS A 38 8.89 6.03 -18.37
C LYS A 38 9.54 4.67 -18.21
N THR A 39 8.78 3.60 -18.46
CA THR A 39 9.30 2.23 -18.42
C THR A 39 10.47 2.05 -19.38
N THR A 40 10.39 2.59 -20.60
CA THR A 40 11.48 2.58 -21.58
C THR A 40 12.76 3.24 -21.06
N THR A 41 12.61 4.36 -20.35
CA THR A 41 13.72 5.09 -19.74
C THR A 41 14.38 4.26 -18.65
N LEU A 42 13.59 3.62 -17.78
CA LEU A 42 14.10 2.73 -16.73
C LEU A 42 14.81 1.49 -17.31
N ILE A 43 14.28 0.91 -18.39
CA ILE A 43 14.92 -0.21 -19.09
C ILE A 43 16.29 0.23 -19.63
N ALA A 44 16.36 1.37 -20.32
CA ALA A 44 17.61 1.90 -20.85
C ALA A 44 18.61 2.26 -19.73
N TYR A 45 18.11 2.81 -18.61
CA TYR A 45 18.91 3.13 -17.43
C TYR A 45 19.62 1.90 -16.87
N ALA A 46 18.87 0.81 -16.63
CA ALA A 46 19.43 -0.43 -16.10
C ALA A 46 20.32 -1.15 -17.12
N ALA A 47 19.98 -1.12 -18.41
CA ALA A 47 20.78 -1.74 -19.46
C ALA A 47 22.16 -1.09 -19.63
N LYS A 48 22.31 0.19 -19.26
CA LYS A 48 23.59 0.90 -19.24
C LYS A 48 24.47 0.55 -18.03
N ARG A 49 23.89 -0.06 -16.99
CA ARG A 49 24.53 -0.36 -15.69
C ARG A 49 24.40 -1.84 -15.35
N MET A 50 24.95 -2.71 -16.20
CA MET A 50 24.81 -4.17 -16.07
C MET A 50 25.54 -4.77 -14.86
N ASP A 51 26.41 -4.00 -14.23
CA ASP A 51 27.15 -4.29 -13.00
C ASP A 51 26.39 -3.91 -11.72
N GLU A 52 25.34 -3.10 -11.83
CA GLU A 52 24.44 -2.76 -10.73
C GLU A 52 23.19 -3.67 -10.70
N SER A 53 22.60 -3.82 -9.53
CA SER A 53 21.40 -4.61 -9.27
C SER A 53 20.21 -3.71 -8.92
N PHE A 54 19.08 -3.97 -9.58
CA PHE A 54 17.88 -3.14 -9.44
C PHE A 54 16.68 -3.95 -8.97
N LEU A 55 15.79 -3.31 -8.22
CA LEU A 55 14.46 -3.83 -7.94
C LEU A 55 13.38 -2.92 -8.50
N TYR A 56 12.63 -3.43 -9.46
CA TYR A 56 11.42 -2.81 -9.98
C TYR A 56 10.20 -3.22 -9.14
N ILE A 57 9.60 -2.22 -8.48
CA ILE A 57 8.38 -2.36 -7.68
C ILE A 57 7.17 -2.08 -8.59
N ALA A 58 6.48 -3.15 -8.97
CA ALA A 58 5.27 -3.08 -9.76
C ALA A 58 4.03 -2.83 -8.89
N TYR A 59 3.11 -1.98 -9.35
CA TYR A 59 1.83 -1.75 -8.69
C TYR A 59 0.94 -3.00 -8.66
N ASN A 60 0.89 -3.76 -9.76
CA ASN A 60 0.09 -4.97 -9.86
C ASN A 60 0.82 -6.10 -10.60
N LYS A 61 0.24 -7.30 -10.56
CA LYS A 61 0.85 -8.50 -11.14
C LYS A 61 0.97 -8.44 -12.67
N ALA A 62 0.04 -7.77 -13.35
CA ALA A 62 0.10 -7.61 -14.80
C ALA A 62 1.31 -6.75 -15.20
N ILE A 63 1.53 -5.62 -14.52
CA ILE A 63 2.70 -4.75 -14.69
C ILE A 63 3.98 -5.51 -14.37
N GLN A 64 4.03 -6.26 -13.26
CA GLN A 64 5.18 -7.10 -12.94
C GLN A 64 5.51 -8.07 -14.09
N THR A 65 4.51 -8.80 -14.58
CA THR A 65 4.69 -9.83 -15.62
C THR A 65 5.14 -9.21 -16.96
N TYR A 66 4.68 -8.00 -17.27
CA TYR A 66 5.18 -7.25 -18.41
C TYR A 66 6.63 -6.81 -18.20
N ALA A 67 6.94 -6.21 -17.04
CA ALA A 67 8.27 -5.75 -16.68
C ALA A 67 9.32 -6.89 -16.78
N GLU A 68 9.01 -8.09 -16.27
CA GLU A 68 9.89 -9.27 -16.36
C GLU A 68 10.28 -9.65 -17.80
N LYS A 69 9.50 -9.25 -18.81
CA LYS A 69 9.79 -9.53 -20.23
C LYS A 69 10.67 -8.48 -20.90
N VAL A 70 10.66 -7.25 -20.39
CA VAL A 70 11.25 -6.09 -21.07
C VAL A 70 12.49 -5.54 -20.35
N PHE A 71 12.61 -5.75 -19.05
CA PHE A 71 13.78 -5.31 -18.29
C PHE A 71 14.98 -6.26 -18.51
N PRO A 72 16.22 -5.72 -18.43
CA PRO A 72 17.44 -6.52 -18.47
C PRO A 72 17.58 -7.44 -17.23
N PRO A 73 18.43 -8.48 -17.29
CA PRO A 73 18.52 -9.52 -16.27
C PRO A 73 19.03 -9.03 -14.90
N ASN A 74 19.66 -7.87 -14.83
CA ASN A 74 20.09 -7.24 -13.59
C ASN A 74 18.95 -6.53 -12.83
N VAL A 75 17.72 -6.57 -13.35
CA VAL A 75 16.53 -5.97 -12.71
C VAL A 75 15.60 -7.07 -12.23
N LYS A 76 15.39 -7.16 -10.92
CA LYS A 76 14.35 -8.00 -10.33
C LYS A 76 13.02 -7.26 -10.38
N CYS A 77 11.96 -7.89 -10.88
CA CYS A 77 10.62 -7.31 -10.89
C CYS A 77 9.71 -7.99 -9.85
N GLN A 78 9.13 -7.24 -8.92
CA GLN A 78 8.21 -7.78 -7.90
C GLN A 78 7.11 -6.76 -7.56
N THR A 79 5.95 -7.22 -7.10
CA THR A 79 4.99 -6.34 -6.44
C THR A 79 5.40 -6.06 -5.00
N ILE A 80 5.00 -4.92 -4.45
CA ILE A 80 5.19 -4.62 -3.02
C ILE A 80 4.50 -5.66 -2.13
N HIS A 81 3.33 -6.14 -2.53
CA HIS A 81 2.63 -7.23 -1.83
C HIS A 81 3.42 -8.53 -1.82
N SER A 82 4.19 -8.83 -2.88
CA SER A 82 5.04 -10.03 -2.91
C SER A 82 6.18 -9.93 -1.89
N LEU A 83 6.79 -8.74 -1.76
CA LEU A 83 7.82 -8.47 -0.75
C LEU A 83 7.25 -8.58 0.67
N ALA A 84 6.11 -7.92 0.91
CA ALA A 84 5.42 -7.97 2.19
C ALA A 84 4.95 -9.38 2.55
N TYR A 85 4.46 -10.15 1.57
CA TYR A 85 4.03 -11.52 1.79
C TYR A 85 5.19 -12.43 2.19
N ALA A 86 6.34 -12.31 1.52
CA ALA A 86 7.52 -13.11 1.83
C ALA A 86 8.03 -12.87 3.26
N LYS A 87 7.91 -11.65 3.78
CA LYS A 87 8.39 -11.26 5.12
C LYS A 87 7.37 -11.45 6.23
N ILE A 88 6.10 -11.11 5.99
CA ILE A 88 5.04 -11.11 7.01
C ILE A 88 3.86 -11.96 6.58
N GLY A 89 3.38 -11.83 5.34
CA GLY A 89 2.11 -12.43 4.92
C GLY A 89 2.02 -13.95 5.06
N ARG A 90 3.13 -14.70 4.86
CA ARG A 90 3.14 -16.18 4.98
C ARG A 90 2.61 -16.72 6.30
N GLN A 91 2.78 -16.00 7.41
CA GLN A 91 2.27 -16.47 8.72
C GLN A 91 0.73 -16.44 8.81
N TYR A 92 0.06 -15.75 7.88
CA TYR A 92 -1.38 -15.60 7.82
C TYR A 92 -2.05 -16.56 6.83
N ASP A 93 -1.35 -17.49 6.18
CA ASP A 93 -1.94 -18.38 5.15
C ASP A 93 -3.20 -19.13 5.64
N GLY A 94 -3.22 -19.53 6.91
CA GLY A 94 -4.38 -20.21 7.53
C GLY A 94 -5.55 -19.32 7.92
N CYS A 95 -5.41 -17.99 7.79
CA CYS A 95 -6.41 -16.97 8.13
C CYS A 95 -6.40 -15.76 7.17
N LEU A 96 -5.94 -15.95 5.92
CA LEU A 96 -5.93 -14.93 4.88
C LEU A 96 -7.28 -14.89 4.16
N GLY A 97 -7.79 -13.70 3.87
CA GLY A 97 -9.04 -13.53 3.13
C GLY A 97 -9.54 -12.09 3.09
N ASN A 98 -10.77 -11.91 2.61
CA ASN A 98 -11.39 -10.59 2.53
C ASN A 98 -11.99 -10.18 3.88
N LEU A 99 -11.85 -8.89 4.23
CA LEU A 99 -12.54 -8.29 5.36
C LEU A 99 -14.04 -8.22 5.05
N ARG A 100 -14.87 -8.90 5.85
CA ARG A 100 -16.33 -8.96 5.66
C ARG A 100 -17.01 -8.03 6.65
N LEU A 101 -17.97 -7.23 6.17
CA LEU A 101 -18.82 -6.38 7.03
C LEU A 101 -19.52 -7.19 8.13
N LYS A 102 -19.99 -8.40 7.81
CA LYS A 102 -20.62 -9.30 8.79
C LYS A 102 -19.70 -9.61 9.97
N SER A 103 -18.43 -9.94 9.71
CA SER A 103 -17.45 -10.18 10.76
C SER A 103 -17.30 -8.97 11.68
N ILE A 104 -17.32 -7.75 11.12
CA ILE A 104 -17.24 -6.53 11.91
C ILE A 104 -18.51 -6.33 12.74
N VAL A 105 -19.70 -6.55 12.15
CA VAL A 105 -20.99 -6.49 12.85
C VAL A 105 -20.96 -7.39 14.09
N ASP A 106 -20.52 -8.64 13.92
CA ASP A 106 -20.44 -9.61 15.03
C ASP A 106 -19.50 -9.10 16.14
N ILE A 107 -18.34 -8.53 15.78
CA ILE A 107 -17.38 -7.97 16.76
C ILE A 107 -17.91 -6.72 17.48
N VAL A 108 -18.57 -5.79 16.77
CA VAL A 108 -19.05 -4.54 17.38
C VAL A 108 -20.34 -4.73 18.17
N ASN A 109 -21.11 -5.78 17.88
CA ASN A 109 -22.32 -6.13 18.64
C ASN A 109 -22.00 -6.50 20.09
N ASP A 110 -20.83 -7.12 20.32
CA ASP A 110 -20.34 -7.48 21.66
C ASP A 110 -19.85 -6.26 22.46
N ARG A 111 -19.86 -5.05 21.87
CA ARG A 111 -19.40 -3.82 22.51
C ARG A 111 -20.55 -2.81 22.67
N PRO A 112 -20.89 -2.40 23.91
CA PRO A 112 -21.96 -1.44 24.13
C PRO A 112 -21.65 -0.12 23.42
N LEU A 113 -22.70 0.49 22.87
CA LEU A 113 -22.63 1.82 22.28
C LEU A 113 -22.38 2.86 23.38
N ILE A 114 -21.49 3.80 23.11
CA ILE A 114 -21.28 4.98 23.95
C ILE A 114 -21.74 6.18 23.11
N GLY A 115 -22.94 6.69 23.39
CA GLY A 115 -23.51 7.80 22.63
C GLY A 115 -24.99 8.06 22.93
N GLU A 116 -25.53 9.12 22.34
CA GLU A 116 -26.94 9.47 22.45
C GLU A 116 -27.81 8.37 21.82
N LYS A 117 -28.81 7.89 22.57
CA LYS A 117 -29.76 6.89 22.06
C LYS A 117 -30.54 7.49 20.89
N GLY A 118 -30.74 6.68 19.84
CA GLY A 118 -31.58 7.04 18.69
C GLY A 118 -30.84 7.59 17.46
N ARG A 119 -29.53 7.88 17.56
CA ARG A 119 -28.74 8.28 16.38
C ARG A 119 -28.56 7.14 15.38
N SER A 120 -28.54 7.43 14.08
CA SER A 120 -28.38 6.43 13.00
C SER A 120 -27.09 5.62 13.12
N ILE A 121 -26.00 6.24 13.61
CA ILE A 121 -24.71 5.57 13.87
C ILE A 121 -24.81 4.40 14.87
N ASN A 122 -25.85 4.38 15.71
CA ASN A 122 -26.11 3.27 16.64
C ASN A 122 -26.62 2.01 15.93
N SER A 123 -27.04 2.10 14.66
CA SER A 123 -27.31 0.93 13.84
C SER A 123 -26.02 0.12 13.68
N LEU A 124 -26.06 -1.16 14.06
CA LEU A 124 -24.91 -2.06 14.01
C LEU A 124 -24.25 -2.10 12.62
N TYR A 125 -25.05 -2.09 11.56
CA TYR A 125 -24.53 -2.12 10.20
C TYR A 125 -23.84 -0.80 9.81
N ILE A 126 -24.40 0.34 10.22
CA ILE A 126 -23.81 1.66 9.96
C ILE A 126 -22.50 1.80 10.75
N ARG A 127 -22.49 1.48 12.05
CA ARG A 127 -21.28 1.41 12.88
C ARG A 127 -20.21 0.52 12.23
N ALA A 128 -20.58 -0.71 11.83
CA ALA A 128 -19.66 -1.64 11.18
C ALA A 128 -19.11 -1.08 9.86
N ARG A 129 -19.91 -0.34 9.08
CA ARG A 129 -19.46 0.34 7.86
C ARG A 129 -18.43 1.43 8.15
N PHE A 130 -18.65 2.25 9.18
CA PHE A 130 -17.65 3.23 9.61
C PHE A 130 -16.36 2.56 10.09
N VAL A 131 -16.45 1.48 10.86
CA VAL A 131 -15.29 0.70 11.31
C VAL A 131 -14.53 0.10 10.13
N TYR A 132 -15.25 -0.47 9.16
CA TYR A 132 -14.67 -0.98 7.91
C TYR A 132 -13.90 0.10 7.14
N ASN A 133 -14.52 1.26 6.93
CA ASN A 133 -13.90 2.38 6.21
C ASN A 133 -12.70 2.93 6.97
N THR A 134 -12.83 3.13 8.29
CA THR A 134 -11.75 3.60 9.18
C THR A 134 -10.53 2.69 9.11
N LEU A 135 -10.75 1.37 9.16
CA LEU A 135 -9.67 0.39 9.06
C LEU A 135 -8.98 0.41 7.70
N ASN A 136 -9.73 0.52 6.60
CA ASN A 136 -9.14 0.64 5.26
C ASN A 136 -8.37 1.95 5.06
N ASN A 137 -8.88 3.06 5.59
CA ASN A 137 -8.18 4.35 5.57
C ASN A 137 -6.83 4.25 6.28
N PHE A 138 -6.80 3.62 7.46
CA PHE A 138 -5.55 3.38 8.19
C PHE A 138 -4.60 2.42 7.46
N ILE A 139 -5.12 1.33 6.89
CA ILE A 139 -4.31 0.37 6.14
C ILE A 139 -3.66 1.05 4.92
N ALA A 140 -4.34 1.99 4.28
CA ALA A 140 -3.81 2.76 3.16
C ALA A 140 -2.89 3.92 3.58
N SER A 141 -2.99 4.44 4.80
CA SER A 141 -2.23 5.61 5.28
C SER A 141 -0.78 5.30 5.63
N ALA A 142 0.05 6.33 5.79
CA ALA A 142 1.40 6.20 6.32
C ALA A 142 1.44 6.11 7.87
N ASP A 143 0.28 6.26 8.53
CA ASP A 143 0.22 6.44 9.99
C ASP A 143 0.54 5.17 10.77
N PHE A 144 1.15 5.31 11.94
CA PHE A 144 1.55 4.17 12.77
C PHE A 144 0.39 3.60 13.61
N GLU A 145 -0.65 4.39 13.84
CA GLU A 145 -1.79 4.03 14.69
C GLU A 145 -3.12 4.52 14.10
N ILE A 146 -4.22 3.85 14.49
CA ILE A 146 -5.57 4.26 14.11
C ILE A 146 -6.02 5.39 15.04
N THR A 147 -6.24 6.57 14.46
CA THR A 147 -6.76 7.79 15.10
C THR A 147 -8.17 8.13 14.60
N ASP A 148 -8.82 9.12 15.22
CA ASP A 148 -10.13 9.62 14.78
C ASP A 148 -10.09 10.35 13.43
N GLU A 149 -8.90 10.77 12.95
CA GLU A 149 -8.72 11.35 11.61
C GLU A 149 -8.99 10.34 10.49
N HIS A 150 -8.85 9.04 10.78
CA HIS A 150 -9.18 7.97 9.83
C HIS A 150 -10.69 7.76 9.67
N VAL A 151 -11.50 8.33 10.57
CA VAL A 151 -12.96 8.24 10.53
C VAL A 151 -13.51 9.30 9.57
N ASP A 152 -13.90 8.84 8.38
CA ASP A 152 -14.41 9.72 7.34
C ASP A 152 -15.80 10.28 7.67
N ASN A 153 -15.93 11.61 7.61
CA ASN A 153 -17.20 12.32 7.76
C ASN A 153 -18.09 12.21 6.52
N SER A 154 -17.55 11.94 5.33
CA SER A 154 -18.34 11.94 4.10
C SER A 154 -19.31 10.75 4.01
N SER A 155 -18.98 9.65 4.71
CA SER A 155 -19.83 8.46 4.84
C SER A 155 -21.14 8.73 5.60
N SER A 156 -21.23 9.78 6.44
CA SER A 156 -22.48 10.16 7.12
C SER A 156 -23.48 10.82 6.17
N ASN A 157 -22.99 11.62 5.21
CA ASN A 157 -23.83 12.38 4.27
C ASN A 157 -24.59 11.49 3.26
N GLN A 158 -24.07 10.30 2.95
CA GLN A 158 -24.73 9.36 2.02
C GLN A 158 -25.77 8.47 2.70
N LEU A 159 -25.70 8.30 4.03
CA LEU A 159 -26.52 7.33 4.77
C LEU A 159 -27.59 7.98 5.65
N SER A 160 -27.50 9.29 5.92
CA SER A 160 -28.49 10.00 6.75
C SER A 160 -28.36 11.51 6.60
N ASN A 161 -29.49 12.22 6.53
CA ASN A 161 -29.58 13.69 6.68
C ASN A 161 -29.20 14.18 8.11
N GLU A 162 -28.35 13.44 8.84
CA GLU A 162 -27.94 13.76 10.21
C GLU A 162 -26.64 14.57 10.24
N LEU A 163 -26.55 15.44 11.26
CA LEU A 163 -25.38 16.24 11.63
C LEU A 163 -24.07 15.43 11.59
N ALA A 164 -22.97 16.13 11.24
CA ALA A 164 -21.61 15.58 11.28
C ALA A 164 -21.32 14.83 12.59
N LEU A 165 -20.53 13.76 12.51
CA LEU A 165 -20.09 12.99 13.66
C LEU A 165 -19.38 13.90 14.67
N THR A 166 -19.73 13.76 15.95
CA THR A 166 -19.03 14.41 17.06
C THR A 166 -17.63 13.80 17.23
N LEU A 167 -16.71 14.54 17.87
CA LEU A 167 -15.37 14.04 18.17
C LEU A 167 -15.41 12.74 18.99
N GLN A 168 -16.30 12.65 19.97
CA GLN A 168 -16.46 11.47 20.81
C GLN A 168 -16.91 10.24 19.99
N GLU A 169 -17.85 10.41 19.06
CA GLU A 169 -18.30 9.32 18.17
C GLU A 169 -17.15 8.83 17.28
N LYS A 170 -16.35 9.75 16.72
CA LYS A 170 -15.16 9.36 15.94
C LYS A 170 -14.16 8.58 16.78
N GLN A 171 -13.87 9.05 17.99
CA GLN A 171 -12.96 8.36 18.91
C GLN A 171 -13.45 6.94 19.26
N ASN A 172 -14.77 6.77 19.43
CA ASN A 172 -15.37 5.46 19.68
C ASN A 172 -15.25 4.53 18.45
N LEU A 173 -15.52 5.05 17.25
CA LEU A 173 -15.37 4.30 15.99
C LEU A 173 -13.90 3.90 15.73
N ALA A 174 -12.96 4.81 16.00
CA ALA A 174 -11.54 4.51 15.95
C ALA A 174 -11.15 3.44 16.99
N ALA A 175 -11.74 3.45 18.18
CA ALA A 175 -11.53 2.41 19.20
C ALA A 175 -12.04 1.03 18.76
N ASP A 176 -13.18 0.97 18.08
CA ASP A 176 -13.69 -0.27 17.50
C ASP A 176 -12.80 -0.76 16.35
N ALA A 177 -12.35 0.13 15.47
CA ALA A 177 -11.40 -0.21 14.41
C ALA A 177 -10.08 -0.74 14.97
N ARG A 178 -9.55 -0.14 16.05
CA ARG A 178 -8.39 -0.68 16.80
C ARG A 178 -8.64 -2.08 17.33
N HIS A 179 -9.84 -2.35 17.83
CA HIS A 179 -10.19 -3.67 18.32
C HIS A 179 -10.27 -4.71 17.20
N VAL A 180 -10.96 -4.40 16.09
CA VAL A 180 -11.02 -5.25 14.90
C VAL A 180 -9.62 -5.50 14.34
N TRP A 181 -8.77 -4.47 14.29
CA TRP A 181 -7.37 -4.61 13.88
C TRP A 181 -6.56 -5.54 14.79
N SER A 182 -6.76 -5.44 16.11
CA SER A 182 -6.12 -6.35 17.06
C SER A 182 -6.52 -7.82 16.84
N ILE A 183 -7.79 -8.06 16.51
CA ILE A 183 -8.28 -9.41 16.18
C ILE A 183 -7.67 -9.88 14.86
N MET A 184 -7.70 -9.04 13.82
CA MET A 184 -7.13 -9.34 12.50
C MET A 184 -5.65 -9.72 12.57
N LYS A 185 -4.86 -9.06 13.42
CA LYS A 185 -3.44 -9.37 13.63
C LYS A 185 -3.20 -10.73 14.30
N ASN A 186 -4.16 -11.25 15.05
CA ASN A 186 -4.01 -12.48 15.82
C ASN A 186 -4.22 -13.71 14.93
N ILE A 187 -3.14 -14.38 14.55
CA ILE A 187 -3.17 -15.59 13.70
C ILE A 187 -4.03 -16.73 14.24
N ARG A 188 -4.33 -16.76 15.55
CA ARG A 188 -5.15 -17.79 16.19
C ARG A 188 -6.65 -17.45 16.16
N ASP A 189 -7.00 -16.19 15.91
CA ASP A 189 -8.39 -15.72 15.90
C ASP A 189 -8.87 -15.54 14.47
N LYS A 190 -9.77 -16.43 14.01
CA LYS A 190 -10.26 -16.43 12.63
C LYS A 190 -11.57 -15.67 12.44
N ARG A 191 -12.04 -14.94 13.46
CA ARG A 191 -13.27 -14.13 13.35
C ARG A 191 -13.13 -13.02 12.31
N VAL A 192 -11.94 -12.43 12.23
CA VAL A 192 -11.57 -11.43 11.23
C VAL A 192 -10.32 -11.91 10.51
N LEU A 193 -10.43 -12.14 9.20
CA LEU A 193 -9.32 -12.62 8.38
C LEU A 193 -8.36 -11.48 8.04
N MET A 194 -7.06 -11.80 7.93
CA MET A 194 -6.05 -10.89 7.44
C MET A 194 -6.24 -10.65 5.95
N THR A 195 -6.19 -9.39 5.50
CA THR A 195 -6.25 -9.04 4.08
C THR A 195 -4.84 -8.90 3.49
N HIS A 196 -4.75 -8.89 2.16
CA HIS A 196 -3.47 -8.62 1.48
C HIS A 196 -2.90 -7.24 1.85
N ASP A 197 -3.78 -6.23 1.93
CA ASP A 197 -3.37 -4.89 2.35
C ASP A 197 -3.11 -4.80 3.86
N GLY A 198 -3.76 -5.64 4.67
CA GLY A 198 -3.52 -5.71 6.11
C GLY A 198 -2.10 -6.17 6.43
N TYR A 199 -1.62 -7.28 5.83
CA TYR A 199 -0.22 -7.67 6.07
C TYR A 199 0.76 -6.69 5.41
N LEU A 200 0.38 -6.02 4.32
CA LEU A 200 1.17 -4.96 3.72
C LEU A 200 1.31 -3.78 4.70
N LYS A 201 0.24 -3.41 5.42
CA LYS A 201 0.31 -2.42 6.49
C LYS A 201 1.25 -2.86 7.60
N LEU A 202 1.19 -4.13 8.03
CA LEU A 202 2.17 -4.65 9.00
C LEU A 202 3.61 -4.57 8.47
N TYR A 203 3.81 -4.79 7.17
CA TYR A 203 5.11 -4.66 6.52
C TYR A 203 5.59 -3.21 6.55
N GLN A 204 4.74 -2.24 6.21
CA GLN A 204 5.04 -0.81 6.37
C GLN A 204 5.41 -0.46 7.81
N LEU A 205 4.61 -0.88 8.79
CA LEU A 205 4.86 -0.61 10.22
C LEU A 205 6.18 -1.21 10.71
N SER A 206 6.69 -2.28 10.08
CA SER A 206 8.00 -2.86 10.40
C SER A 206 9.20 -2.00 9.95
N LYS A 207 8.96 -0.91 9.21
CA LYS A 207 9.97 -0.03 8.61
C LYS A 207 11.02 -0.81 7.83
N PRO A 208 10.59 -1.55 6.79
CA PRO A 208 11.42 -2.53 6.13
C PRO A 208 12.55 -1.84 5.37
N GLN A 209 13.71 -2.49 5.32
CA GLN A 209 14.87 -2.03 4.55
C GLN A 209 15.15 -3.04 3.43
N ILE A 210 15.19 -2.55 2.20
CA ILE A 210 15.38 -3.33 0.97
C ILE A 210 16.82 -3.12 0.50
N GLN A 211 17.77 -3.75 1.20
CA GLN A 211 19.21 -3.50 1.02
C GLN A 211 19.91 -4.41 0.00
N LEU A 212 19.18 -5.35 -0.62
CA LEU A 212 19.76 -6.31 -1.56
C LEU A 212 19.98 -5.75 -2.98
N TYR A 213 19.62 -4.48 -3.21
CA TYR A 213 19.65 -3.85 -4.51
C TYR A 213 20.27 -2.46 -4.39
N ASP A 214 20.99 -2.05 -5.42
CA ASP A 214 21.65 -0.74 -5.48
C ASP A 214 20.62 0.38 -5.70
N CYS A 215 19.54 0.10 -6.45
CA CYS A 215 18.49 1.08 -6.72
C CYS A 215 17.10 0.44 -6.85
N LEU A 216 16.09 1.19 -6.40
CA LEU A 216 14.68 0.84 -6.52
C LEU A 216 14.03 1.63 -7.65
N PHE A 217 13.36 0.94 -8.56
CA PHE A 217 12.51 1.56 -9.57
C PHE A 217 11.05 1.46 -9.17
N VAL A 218 10.35 2.58 -9.27
CA VAL A 218 8.93 2.67 -9.02
C VAL A 218 8.27 3.33 -10.23
N ASP A 219 7.39 2.60 -10.91
CA ASP A 219 6.55 3.13 -11.98
C ASP A 219 5.14 3.40 -11.45
N GLU A 220 4.44 4.34 -12.07
CA GLU A 220 3.10 4.80 -11.63
C GLU A 220 3.04 5.14 -10.13
N ALA A 221 4.09 5.83 -9.63
CA ALA A 221 4.21 6.19 -8.21
C ALA A 221 3.01 7.00 -7.68
N GLN A 222 2.27 7.68 -8.55
CA GLN A 222 1.05 8.40 -8.18
C GLN A 222 -0.14 7.50 -7.82
N ASP A 223 -0.13 6.23 -8.25
CA ASP A 223 -1.18 5.25 -7.96
C ASP A 223 -0.91 4.48 -6.66
N LEU A 224 0.22 4.74 -6.01
CA LEU A 224 0.59 4.11 -4.74
C LEU A 224 -0.22 4.68 -3.57
N THR A 225 -0.61 3.81 -2.65
CA THR A 225 -1.16 4.25 -1.37
C THR A 225 -0.08 4.94 -0.54
N PRO A 226 -0.44 5.88 0.35
CA PRO A 226 0.52 6.49 1.28
C PRO A 226 1.36 5.47 2.06
N ALA A 227 0.80 4.32 2.44
CA ALA A 227 1.53 3.23 3.08
C ALA A 227 2.68 2.69 2.22
N VAL A 228 2.46 2.49 0.92
CA VAL A 228 3.51 2.00 0.01
C VAL A 228 4.54 3.10 -0.26
N THR A 229 4.09 4.33 -0.43
CA THR A 229 4.97 5.49 -0.58
C THR A 229 5.87 5.67 0.65
N ASP A 230 5.36 5.46 1.86
CA ASP A 230 6.16 5.48 3.10
C ASP A 230 7.23 4.38 3.11
N ILE A 231 6.91 3.16 2.64
CA ILE A 231 7.92 2.10 2.47
C ILE A 231 9.04 2.58 1.54
N VAL A 232 8.71 3.07 0.35
CA VAL A 232 9.71 3.50 -0.64
C VAL A 232 10.56 4.67 -0.11
N ASN A 233 9.95 5.65 0.54
CA ASN A 233 10.66 6.85 1.02
C ASN A 233 11.47 6.61 2.30
N SER A 234 11.17 5.56 3.06
CA SER A 234 11.87 5.22 4.31
C SER A 234 13.10 4.33 4.12
N GLN A 235 13.48 4.04 2.88
CA GLN A 235 14.68 3.25 2.57
C GLN A 235 15.95 4.03 2.93
N ARG A 236 16.86 3.34 3.62
CA ARG A 236 18.18 3.85 3.99
C ARG A 236 19.22 3.09 3.20
N VAL A 237 20.14 3.83 2.59
CA VAL A 237 21.33 3.25 1.99
C VAL A 237 22.33 2.92 3.10
N SER A 238 22.81 1.68 3.12
CA SER A 238 23.93 1.20 3.95
C SER A 238 25.26 1.68 3.39
#